data_AF-A0A239KQJ5-F1
#
_entry.id   AF-A0A239KQJ5-F1
#
_cell.length_a   1.000
_cell.length_b   1.000
_cell.length_c   1.000
_cell.angle_alpha   90.00
_cell.angle_beta   90.00
_cell.angle_gamma   90.00
#
_symmetry.space_group_name_H-M   'P 1'
#
loop_
_entity.id
_entity.type
_entity.pdbx_description
1 polymer ?
#
loop_
_entity_poly.entity_id
_entity_poly.type
_entity_poly.pdbx_seq_one_letter_code
_entity_poly.pdbx_strand_id
1 'polypeptide(L)'
;MLPRWYRPPALTRYTGREIIARVAKLHDLTPEDITGPSRLAEHCEARFHVMRELRASGWSVSAIGRMLNRDHTTIVHGLRRAG
;
A
#
# COMPACT_ATOMS: atom_id res chain seq x y z
N MET A 1 -4.84 11.54 -2.59
CA MET A 1 -5.65 11.33 -3.82
C MET A 1 -4.73 10.84 -4.93
N LEU A 2 -5.12 9.82 -5.69
CA LEU A 2 -4.33 9.38 -6.84
C LEU A 2 -4.48 10.36 -8.00
N PRO A 3 -3.41 10.68 -8.74
CA PRO A 3 -3.50 11.54 -9.91
C PRO A 3 -4.45 10.96 -10.95
N ARG A 4 -5.18 11.80 -11.68
CA ARG A 4 -6.15 11.37 -12.72
C ARG A 4 -5.50 10.57 -13.87
N TRP A 5 -4.19 10.64 -14.01
CA TRP A 5 -3.40 9.86 -14.98
C TRP A 5 -3.00 8.47 -14.47
N TYR A 6 -3.22 8.17 -13.20
CA TYR A 6 -2.84 6.90 -12.61
C TYR A 6 -3.84 5.81 -12.98
N ARG A 7 -3.46 4.99 -13.96
CA ARG A 7 -4.21 3.80 -14.36
C ARG A 7 -3.59 2.61 -13.63
N PRO A 8 -4.30 1.97 -12.66
CA PRO A 8 -3.80 0.75 -12.06
C PRO A 8 -3.58 -0.27 -13.19
N PRO A 9 -2.44 -0.97 -13.19
CA PRO A 9 -2.14 -1.90 -14.27
C PRO A 9 -3.19 -3.02 -14.31
N ALA A 10 -3.43 -3.56 -15.51
CA ALA A 10 -4.30 -4.73 -15.68
C ALA A 10 -3.84 -5.88 -14.76
N LEU A 11 -4.75 -6.80 -14.44
CA LEU A 11 -4.66 -7.92 -13.47
C LEU A 11 -3.49 -8.93 -13.64
N THR A 12 -2.36 -8.51 -14.20
CA THR A 12 -1.08 -9.20 -14.10
C THR A 12 -0.72 -9.30 -12.61
N ARG A 13 -0.34 -10.50 -12.16
CA ARG A 13 0.02 -10.79 -10.77
C ARG A 13 1.31 -10.06 -10.38
N TYR A 14 1.23 -8.77 -10.09
CA TYR A 14 2.32 -8.11 -9.39
C TYR A 14 2.46 -8.76 -8.02
N THR A 15 3.69 -9.10 -7.68
CA THR A 15 4.05 -9.48 -6.33
C THR A 15 3.82 -8.27 -5.42
N GLY A 16 3.45 -8.51 -4.15
CA GLY A 16 3.23 -7.40 -3.22
C GLY A 16 4.46 -6.50 -3.04
N ARG A 17 5.66 -7.05 -3.26
CA ARG A 17 6.93 -6.31 -3.25
C ARG A 17 7.04 -5.31 -4.40
N GLU A 18 6.60 -5.67 -5.61
CA GLU A 18 6.61 -4.75 -6.76
C GLU A 18 5.67 -3.56 -6.54
N ILE A 19 4.50 -3.81 -5.96
CA ILE A 19 3.55 -2.76 -5.58
C ILE A 19 4.17 -1.82 -4.54
N ILE A 20 4.80 -2.38 -3.49
CA ILE A 20 5.49 -1.56 -2.47
C ILE A 20 6.60 -0.72 -3.12
N ALA A 21 7.46 -1.32 -3.94
CA ALA A 21 8.57 -0.61 -4.58
C ALA A 21 8.08 0.51 -5.50
N ARG A 22 6.99 0.28 -6.23
CA ARG A 22 6.37 1.32 -7.07
C ARG A 22 5.82 2.47 -6.23
N VAL A 23 5.06 2.16 -5.18
CA VAL A 23 4.47 3.21 -4.33
C VAL A 23 5.56 3.97 -3.58
N ALA A 24 6.62 3.30 -3.12
CA ALA A 24 7.79 3.93 -2.53
C ALA A 24 8.39 4.98 -3.49
N LYS A 25 8.62 4.61 -4.75
CA LYS A 25 9.10 5.53 -5.78
C LYS A 25 8.15 6.70 -6.07
N LEU A 26 6.85 6.50 -5.98
CA LEU A 26 5.85 7.56 -6.21
C LEU A 26 5.80 8.60 -5.07
N HIS A 27 6.24 8.22 -3.87
CA HIS A 27 6.24 9.06 -2.68
C HIS A 27 7.64 9.52 -2.27
N ASP A 28 8.66 9.27 -3.10
CA ASP A 28 10.08 9.52 -2.79
C ASP A 28 10.55 8.87 -1.46
N LEU A 29 10.01 7.68 -1.16
CA LEU A 29 10.32 6.88 0.04
C LEU A 29 11.02 5.56 -0.32
N THR A 30 11.54 4.87 0.70
CA THR A 30 12.03 3.50 0.55
C THR A 30 10.94 2.46 0.88
N PRO A 31 11.01 1.23 0.33
CA PRO A 31 10.15 0.13 0.76
C PRO A 31 10.17 -0.13 2.27
N GLU A 32 11.32 0.09 2.91
CA GLU A 32 11.53 -0.03 4.34
C GLU A 32 10.77 1.05 5.13
N ASP A 33 10.64 2.27 4.60
CA ASP A 33 9.84 3.34 5.22
C ASP A 33 8.34 3.01 5.24
N ILE A 34 7.87 2.35 4.17
CA ILE A 34 6.48 1.90 4.03
C ILE A 34 6.22 0.70 4.96
N THR A 35 7.09 -0.29 5.01
CA THR A 35 6.91 -1.48 5.86
C THR A 35 7.28 -1.24 7.32
N GLY A 36 8.07 -0.20 7.59
CA GLY A 36 8.60 0.14 8.90
C GLY A 36 7.57 0.70 9.88
N PRO A 37 7.98 0.91 11.14
CA PRO A 37 7.09 1.33 12.23
C PRO A 37 6.72 2.82 12.18
N SER A 38 7.47 3.65 11.44
CA SER A 38 7.34 5.11 11.41
C SER A 38 5.90 5.57 11.12
N ARG A 39 5.45 6.59 11.85
CA ARG A 39 4.10 7.16 11.75
C ARG A 39 4.09 8.58 11.18
N LEU A 40 5.17 8.99 10.50
CA LEU A 40 5.19 10.22 9.73
C LEU A 40 4.03 10.23 8.73
N ALA A 41 3.48 11.42 8.46
CA ALA A 41 2.30 11.58 7.61
C ALA A 41 2.55 11.00 6.21
N GLU A 42 3.66 11.35 5.58
CA GLU A 42 4.13 10.82 4.30
C GLU A 42 4.21 9.28 4.27
N HIS A 43 4.82 8.66 5.29
CA HIS A 43 4.92 7.20 5.35
C HIS A 43 3.53 6.56 5.50
N CYS A 44 2.64 7.17 6.29
CA CYS A 44 1.27 6.70 6.44
C CYS A 44 0.47 6.80 5.13
N GLU A 45 0.61 7.90 4.39
CA GLU A 45 -0.04 8.10 3.10
C GLU A 45 0.44 7.09 2.07
N ALA A 46 1.75 6.87 1.96
CA ALA A 46 2.32 5.83 1.10
C ALA A 46 1.81 4.43 1.49
N ARG A 47 1.71 4.13 2.79
CA ARG A 47 1.18 2.85 3.29
C ARG A 47 -0.28 2.64 2.91
N PHE A 48 -1.11 3.67 3.07
CA PHE A 48 -2.52 3.62 2.68
C PHE A 48 -2.67 3.42 1.18
N HIS A 49 -1.80 4.03 0.39
CA HIS A 49 -1.76 3.83 -1.04
C HIS A 49 -1.42 2.37 -1.41
N VAL A 50 -0.40 1.77 -0.79
CA VAL A 50 -0.08 0.34 -0.96
C VAL A 50 -1.27 -0.55 -0.58
N MET A 51 -1.93 -0.29 0.55
CA MET A 51 -3.09 -1.08 0.99
C MET A 51 -4.20 -1.06 -0.07
N ARG A 52 -4.49 0.11 -0.65
CA ARG A 52 -5.49 0.26 -1.73
C ARG A 52 -5.09 -0.50 -2.99
N GLU A 53 -3.84 -0.39 -3.43
CA GLU A 53 -3.37 -1.09 -4.64
C GLU A 53 -3.39 -2.61 -4.48
N LEU A 54 -2.92 -3.13 -3.35
CA LEU A 54 -2.97 -4.57 -3.07
C LEU A 54 -4.42 -5.06 -3.01
N ARG A 55 -5.33 -4.27 -2.40
CA ARG A 55 -6.74 -4.62 -2.33
C ARG A 55 -7.40 -4.62 -3.70
N ALA A 56 -7.11 -3.63 -4.54
CA ALA A 56 -7.57 -3.57 -5.93
C ALA A 56 -7.01 -4.71 -6.78
N SER A 57 -5.82 -5.20 -6.44
CA SER A 57 -5.18 -6.38 -7.07
C SER A 57 -5.73 -7.73 -6.54
N GLY A 58 -6.79 -7.70 -5.72
CA GLY A 58 -7.46 -8.91 -5.23
C GLY A 58 -6.87 -9.52 -3.96
N TRP A 59 -5.90 -8.88 -3.30
CA TRP A 59 -5.32 -9.41 -2.07
C TRP A 59 -6.32 -9.35 -0.91
N SER A 60 -6.24 -10.34 -0.02
CA SER A 60 -7.02 -10.35 1.23
C SER A 60 -6.37 -9.42 2.26
N VAL A 61 -7.20 -8.87 3.16
CA VAL A 61 -6.75 -7.98 4.25
C VAL A 61 -5.65 -8.63 5.09
N SER A 62 -5.78 -9.92 5.40
CA SER A 62 -4.78 -10.67 6.17
C SER A 62 -3.49 -10.89 5.40
N ALA A 63 -3.54 -11.11 4.07
CA ALA A 63 -2.35 -11.23 3.24
C ALA A 63 -1.60 -9.90 3.13
N ILE A 64 -2.34 -8.78 3.02
CA ILE A 64 -1.78 -7.43 3.06
C ILE A 64 -1.11 -7.17 4.42
N GLY A 65 -1.77 -7.55 5.53
CA GLY A 65 -1.21 -7.41 6.87
C GLY A 65 0.12 -8.14 7.02
N ARG A 66 0.20 -9.40 6.56
CA ARG A 66 1.47 -10.17 6.55
C ARG A 66 2.55 -9.50 5.70
N MET A 67 2.19 -8.99 4.52
CA MET A 67 3.13 -8.30 3.63
C MET A 67 3.70 -7.02 4.25
N LEU A 68 2.86 -6.26 4.97
CA LEU A 68 3.24 -4.99 5.58
C LEU A 68 3.72 -5.12 7.03
N ASN A 69 3.78 -6.34 7.58
CA ASN A 69 4.04 -6.61 8.99
C ASN A 69 3.08 -5.84 9.93
N ARG A 70 1.77 -5.89 9.63
CA ARG A 70 0.71 -5.19 10.38
C ARG A 70 -0.47 -6.10 10.67
N ASP A 71 -1.16 -5.79 11.77
CA ASP A 71 -2.40 -6.48 12.09
C ASP A 71 -3.50 -6.16 11.06
N HIS A 72 -4.33 -7.16 10.78
CA HIS A 72 -5.42 -7.07 9.81
C HIS A 72 -6.41 -5.93 10.14
N THR A 73 -6.64 -5.62 11.42
CA THR A 73 -7.49 -4.47 11.82
C THR A 73 -6.87 -3.15 11.39
N THR A 74 -5.55 -3.01 11.46
CA THR A 74 -4.83 -1.81 10.97
C THR A 74 -5.03 -1.62 9.47
N ILE A 75 -5.06 -2.72 8.71
CA ILE A 75 -5.33 -2.68 7.27
C ILE A 75 -6.77 -2.23 7.00
N VAL A 76 -7.76 -2.72 7.75
CA VAL A 76 -9.16 -2.27 7.63
C VAL A 76 -9.28 -0.77 7.94
N HIS A 77 -8.66 -0.30 9.02
CA HIS A 77 -8.64 1.12 9.36
C HIS A 77 -7.97 1.97 8.28
N GLY A 78 -6.84 1.51 7.73
CA GLY A 78 -6.13 2.20 6.65
C GLY A 78 -6.97 2.28 5.37
N LEU A 79 -7.61 1.18 4.96
CA LEU A 79 -8.48 1.15 3.78
C LEU A 79 -9.69 2.10 3.91
N ARG A 80 -10.29 2.21 5.10
CA ARG A 80 -11.38 3.16 5.36
C ARG A 80 -10.94 4.63 5.26
N ARG A 81 -9.71 4.94 5.67
CA ARG A 81 -9.16 6.30 5.64
C ARG A 81 -8.62 6.70 4.27
N ALA A 82 -8.30 5.71 3.44
CA ALA A 82 -7.74 5.90 2.12
C ALA A 82 -8.82 6.12 1.04
N GLY A 83 -10.07 5.73 1.30
CA GLY A 83 -11.24 6.04 0.47
C GLY A 83 -11.71 7.48 0.66
#